data_AF-A0A813LD77-F1
#
_entry.id   AF-A0A813LD77-F1
#
_cell.length_a   1.000
_cell.length_b   1.000
_cell.length_c   1.000
_cell.angle_alpha   90.00
_cell.angle_beta   90.00
_cell.angle_gamma   90.00
#
_symmetry.space_group_name_H-M   'P 1'
#
loop_
_entity.id
_entity.type
_entity.pdbx_description
1 polymer ?
#
loop_
_entity_poly.entity_id
_entity_poly.type
_entity_poly.pdbx_seq_one_letter_code
_entity_poly.pdbx_strand_id
1 'polypeptide(L)'
;VLPPPDAADGGYPAQTSWFASLAAPATGVAAASAASPAVEPADTKPSPSAARLLAKTVRGKGDTKLTSAWTAVAAEFKVQQRIWDSLTTAAESSSVPTAAAPAPKAASSWLFGLTSKSQANDQESDRPTDVAEQFQAAAKDLAGSASDRQTLKATIQRALADSKQDPIGAIAPLKQFMQREAAVELLNHSTQKSMHGVVKAERLRQLNYRLAQLLEAAAESSSAGVEPKELELLLTACHLEEGPLANKARR
;
A
#
# COMPACT_ATOMS: atom_id res chain seq x y z
N VAL A 1 -2.39 -24.30 17.63
CA VAL A 1 -3.47 -23.36 18.00
C VAL A 1 -3.08 -22.00 17.46
N LEU A 2 -3.61 -21.63 16.29
CA LEU A 2 -3.39 -20.30 15.72
C LEU A 2 -4.30 -19.32 16.47
N PRO A 3 -3.84 -18.09 16.76
CA PRO A 3 -4.70 -17.09 17.37
C PRO A 3 -5.88 -16.78 16.43
N PRO A 4 -7.08 -16.49 16.98
CA PRO A 4 -8.22 -16.05 16.19
C PRO A 4 -7.87 -14.75 15.44
N PRO A 5 -8.41 -14.54 14.22
CA PRO A 5 -8.25 -13.29 13.52
C PRO A 5 -8.90 -12.16 14.33
N ASP A 6 -8.10 -11.17 14.74
CA ASP A 6 -8.59 -9.97 15.41
C ASP A 6 -9.69 -9.30 14.59
N ALA A 7 -10.89 -9.28 15.15
CA ALA A 7 -12.01 -8.46 14.72
C ALA A 7 -11.75 -7.00 15.13
N ALA A 8 -10.75 -6.36 14.50
CA ALA A 8 -10.60 -4.92 14.57
C ALA A 8 -11.50 -4.30 13.49
N ASP A 9 -12.76 -4.14 13.88
CA ASP A 9 -13.81 -3.45 13.16
C ASP A 9 -13.49 -1.95 13.13
N GLY A 10 -12.80 -1.53 12.08
CA GLY A 10 -12.56 -0.13 11.75
C GLY A 10 -13.23 0.15 10.42
N GLY A 11 -14.45 0.69 10.47
CA GLY A 11 -15.20 1.12 9.30
C GLY A 11 -14.39 2.09 8.45
N TYR A 12 -13.87 1.60 7.33
CA TYR A 12 -13.27 2.45 6.30
C TYR A 12 -14.40 3.07 5.48
N PRO A 13 -14.42 4.40 5.27
CA PRO A 13 -15.33 4.99 4.31
C PRO A 13 -15.02 4.43 2.92
N ALA A 14 -16.08 4.12 2.17
CA ALA A 14 -16.00 3.70 0.77
C ALA A 14 -15.29 4.78 -0.06
N GLN A 15 -13.96 4.68 -0.18
CA GLN A 15 -13.18 5.52 -1.08
C GLN A 15 -13.18 4.91 -2.48
N THR A 16 -14.06 5.49 -3.31
CA THR A 16 -13.81 5.88 -4.69
C THR A 16 -12.67 5.16 -5.42
N SER A 17 -13.09 4.28 -6.33
CA SER A 17 -12.29 3.67 -7.38
C SER A 17 -11.51 4.72 -8.19
N TRP A 18 -10.19 4.76 -8.00
CA TRP A 18 -9.24 5.50 -8.86
C TRP A 18 -8.41 4.55 -9.73
N PHE A 19 -8.95 3.38 -10.09
CA PHE A 19 -8.41 2.60 -11.22
C PHE A 19 -8.79 3.30 -12.54
N ALA A 20 -8.14 4.44 -12.78
CA ALA A 20 -8.10 5.08 -14.08
C ALA A 20 -7.23 4.21 -15.00
N SER A 21 -7.91 3.41 -15.81
CA SER A 21 -7.65 3.24 -17.25
C SER A 21 -6.18 3.23 -17.69
N LEU A 22 -5.55 2.06 -17.62
CA LEU A 22 -4.59 1.67 -18.65
C LEU A 22 -5.39 0.99 -19.77
N ALA A 23 -5.69 1.78 -20.80
CA ALA A 23 -6.36 1.33 -22.00
C ALA A 23 -5.54 0.22 -22.67
N ALA A 24 -6.02 -1.02 -22.58
CA ALA A 24 -5.61 -2.08 -23.48
C ALA A 24 -6.27 -1.83 -24.85
N PRO A 25 -5.56 -2.06 -25.98
CA PRO A 25 -6.14 -1.91 -27.30
C PRO A 25 -7.26 -2.95 -27.48
N ALA A 26 -8.46 -2.45 -27.77
CA ALA A 26 -9.64 -3.25 -28.07
C ALA A 26 -9.45 -3.97 -29.42
N THR A 27 -8.91 -5.18 -29.40
CA THR A 27 -9.09 -6.13 -30.50
C THR A 27 -10.52 -6.65 -30.44
N GLY A 28 -11.36 -6.11 -31.33
CA GLY A 28 -12.70 -6.63 -31.58
C GLY A 28 -12.62 -8.07 -32.09
N VAL A 29 -13.12 -9.00 -31.28
CA VAL A 29 -13.34 -10.39 -31.70
C VAL A 29 -14.85 -10.61 -31.74
N ALA A 30 -15.32 -11.01 -32.92
CA ALA A 30 -16.70 -11.25 -33.25
C ALA A 30 -17.39 -12.18 -32.25
N ALA A 31 -18.59 -11.79 -31.82
CA ALA A 31 -19.47 -12.57 -30.96
C ALA A 31 -20.00 -13.79 -31.72
N ALA A 32 -19.34 -14.94 -31.53
CA ALA A 32 -19.91 -16.24 -31.84
C ALA A 32 -20.85 -16.64 -30.70
N SER A 33 -22.15 -16.55 -30.96
CA SER A 33 -23.22 -17.07 -30.12
C SER A 33 -23.08 -18.60 -30.03
N ALA A 34 -22.50 -19.08 -28.93
CA ALA A 34 -22.40 -20.50 -28.63
C ALA A 34 -23.53 -20.89 -27.67
N ALA A 35 -24.37 -21.81 -28.11
CA ALA A 35 -25.44 -22.43 -27.34
C ALA A 35 -24.93 -22.96 -26.00
N SER A 36 -25.62 -22.59 -24.91
CA SER A 36 -25.40 -23.15 -23.57
C SER A 36 -25.60 -24.66 -23.58
N PRO A 37 -24.57 -25.48 -23.32
CA PRO A 37 -24.77 -26.91 -23.09
C PRO A 37 -25.54 -27.10 -21.77
N ALA A 38 -26.57 -27.94 -21.82
CA ALA A 38 -27.35 -28.34 -20.66
C ALA A 38 -26.42 -28.91 -19.58
N VAL A 39 -26.51 -28.33 -18.38
CA VAL A 39 -25.74 -28.73 -17.20
C VAL A 39 -26.31 -30.04 -16.68
N GLU A 40 -25.70 -31.16 -17.02
CA GLU A 40 -25.99 -32.43 -16.36
C GLU A 40 -25.51 -32.39 -14.89
N PRO A 41 -26.35 -32.77 -13.92
CA PRO A 41 -26.01 -32.82 -12.50
C PRO A 41 -25.21 -34.11 -12.22
N ALA A 42 -23.97 -34.17 -12.67
CA ALA A 42 -23.10 -35.30 -12.36
C ALA A 42 -22.41 -35.05 -11.00
N ASP A 43 -22.88 -35.74 -9.96
CA ASP A 43 -22.22 -35.97 -8.65
C ASP A 43 -20.93 -36.79 -8.82
N THR A 44 -20.06 -36.32 -9.72
CA THR A 44 -18.78 -36.93 -10.01
C THR A 44 -17.78 -36.39 -9.01
N LYS A 45 -17.41 -37.25 -8.06
CA LYS A 45 -16.31 -37.01 -7.13
C LYS A 45 -15.12 -36.41 -7.89
N PRO A 46 -14.56 -35.26 -7.45
CA PRO A 46 -13.50 -34.59 -8.18
C PRO A 46 -12.31 -35.54 -8.36
N SER A 47 -11.83 -35.64 -9.60
CA SER A 47 -10.60 -36.40 -9.88
C SER A 47 -9.42 -35.82 -9.09
N PRO A 48 -8.51 -36.64 -8.53
CA PRO A 48 -7.28 -36.16 -7.88
C PRO A 48 -6.47 -35.19 -8.74
N SER A 49 -6.50 -35.36 -10.07
CA SER A 49 -5.85 -34.44 -11.00
C SER A 49 -6.48 -33.03 -10.99
N ALA A 50 -7.80 -32.94 -10.83
CA ALA A 50 -8.50 -31.66 -10.76
C ALA A 50 -8.17 -30.92 -9.46
N ALA A 51 -8.10 -31.63 -8.34
CA ALA A 51 -7.73 -31.07 -7.04
C ALA A 51 -6.29 -30.52 -7.02
N ARG A 52 -5.33 -31.25 -7.61
CA ARG A 52 -3.94 -30.77 -7.77
C ARG A 52 -3.84 -29.53 -8.64
N LEU A 53 -4.60 -29.47 -9.73
CA LEU A 53 -4.67 -28.28 -10.59
C LEU A 53 -5.24 -27.08 -9.82
N LEU A 54 -6.30 -27.30 -9.04
CA LEU A 54 -6.92 -26.28 -8.21
C LEU A 54 -5.93 -25.74 -7.17
N ALA A 55 -5.23 -26.63 -6.46
CA ALA A 55 -4.19 -26.26 -5.49
C ALA A 55 -3.09 -25.39 -6.12
N LYS A 56 -2.61 -25.77 -7.31
CA LYS A 56 -1.64 -24.98 -8.08
C LYS A 56 -2.17 -23.59 -8.43
N THR A 57 -3.44 -23.49 -8.87
CA THR A 57 -4.08 -22.19 -9.16
C THR A 57 -4.19 -21.32 -7.91
N VAL A 58 -4.59 -21.90 -6.77
CA VAL A 58 -4.73 -21.18 -5.50
C VAL A 58 -3.38 -20.63 -5.03
N ARG A 59 -2.29 -21.42 -5.08
CA ARG A 59 -0.93 -20.92 -4.79
C ARG A 59 -0.55 -19.73 -5.67
N GLY A 60 -0.72 -19.90 -6.99
CA GLY A 60 -0.38 -18.87 -7.97
C GLY A 60 -1.11 -17.55 -7.72
N LYS A 61 -2.36 -17.57 -7.26
CA LYS A 61 -3.10 -16.35 -6.89
C LYS A 61 -2.42 -15.57 -5.75
N GLY A 62 -1.88 -16.27 -4.75
CA GLY A 62 -1.15 -15.65 -3.65
C GLY A 62 0.11 -14.96 -4.13
N ASP A 63 0.90 -15.64 -4.95
CA ASP A 63 2.17 -15.12 -5.49
C ASP A 63 1.95 -13.91 -6.42
N THR A 64 0.93 -13.97 -7.28
CA THR A 64 0.56 -12.83 -8.15
C THR A 64 0.15 -11.61 -7.34
N LYS A 65 -0.65 -11.78 -6.29
CA LYS A 65 -1.07 -10.66 -5.42
C LYS A 65 0.11 -10.05 -4.67
N LEU A 66 1.04 -10.87 -4.17
CA LEU A 66 2.25 -10.37 -3.51
C LEU A 66 3.12 -9.56 -4.49
N THR A 67 3.32 -10.06 -5.70
CA THR A 67 4.09 -9.37 -6.76
C THR A 67 3.44 -8.04 -7.13
N SER A 68 2.11 -8.01 -7.28
CA SER A 68 1.36 -6.79 -7.55
C SER A 68 1.50 -5.77 -6.42
N ALA A 69 1.48 -6.21 -5.16
CA ALA A 69 1.64 -5.32 -4.00
C ALA A 69 3.04 -4.69 -3.96
N TRP A 70 4.10 -5.47 -4.23
CA TRP A 70 5.46 -4.94 -4.35
C TRP A 70 5.60 -3.92 -5.48
N THR A 71 4.93 -4.17 -6.61
CA THR A 71 4.90 -3.22 -7.73
C THR A 71 4.25 -1.89 -7.33
N ALA A 72 3.17 -1.92 -6.54
CA ALA A 72 2.53 -0.72 -6.02
C ALA A 72 3.45 0.07 -5.07
N VAL A 73 4.17 -0.62 -4.17
CA VAL A 73 5.18 0.04 -3.30
C VAL A 73 6.26 0.72 -4.14
N ALA A 74 6.78 0.06 -5.18
CA ALA A 74 7.80 0.64 -6.04
C ALA A 74 7.30 1.92 -6.75
N ALA A 75 6.05 1.91 -7.22
CA ALA A 75 5.45 3.06 -7.88
C ALA A 75 5.28 4.25 -6.92
N GLU A 76 4.65 4.03 -5.76
CA GLU A 76 4.42 5.07 -4.76
C GLU A 76 5.73 5.64 -4.19
N PHE A 77 6.70 4.76 -3.93
CA PHE A 77 7.99 5.20 -3.41
C PHE A 77 8.78 6.06 -4.40
N LYS A 78 8.62 5.82 -5.72
CA LYS A 78 9.18 6.70 -6.74
C LYS A 78 8.57 8.10 -6.71
N VAL A 79 7.26 8.20 -6.41
CA VAL A 79 6.59 9.49 -6.22
C VAL A 79 7.15 10.18 -4.97
N GLN A 80 7.28 9.45 -3.86
CA GLN A 80 7.86 9.98 -2.61
C GLN A 80 9.28 10.52 -2.82
N GLN A 81 10.12 9.81 -3.57
CA GLN A 81 11.46 10.28 -3.92
C GLN A 81 11.44 11.62 -4.66
N ARG A 82 10.56 11.78 -5.66
CA ARG A 82 10.44 13.05 -6.40
C ARG A 82 10.02 14.20 -5.50
N ILE A 83 9.11 13.96 -4.56
CA ILE A 83 8.70 14.97 -3.58
C ILE A 83 9.91 15.40 -2.75
N TRP A 84 10.68 14.45 -2.21
CA TRP A 84 11.89 14.77 -1.45
C TRP A 84 12.92 15.53 -2.27
N ASP A 85 13.21 15.08 -3.49
CA ASP A 85 14.18 15.75 -4.37
C ASP A 85 13.74 17.19 -4.70
N SER A 86 12.42 17.42 -4.88
CA SER A 86 11.88 18.77 -5.13
C SER A 86 12.00 19.69 -3.92
N LEU A 87 11.80 19.16 -2.69
CA LEU A 87 11.97 19.93 -1.45
C LEU A 87 13.44 20.30 -1.23
N THR A 88 14.36 19.38 -1.53
CA THR A 88 15.81 19.66 -1.45
C THR A 88 16.21 20.76 -2.44
N THR A 89 15.74 20.67 -3.69
CA THR A 89 16.02 21.68 -4.72
C THR A 89 15.45 23.06 -4.35
N ALA A 90 14.25 23.09 -3.76
CA ALA A 90 13.63 24.32 -3.29
C ALA A 90 14.40 24.97 -2.13
N ALA A 91 14.92 24.15 -1.20
CA ALA A 91 15.76 24.64 -0.09
C ALA A 91 17.11 25.19 -0.58
N GLU A 92 17.73 24.56 -1.59
CA GLU A 92 18.95 25.07 -2.21
C GLU A 92 18.70 26.38 -2.97
N SER A 93 17.56 26.48 -3.67
CA SER A 93 17.18 27.69 -4.41
C SER A 93 16.84 28.87 -3.50
N SER A 94 16.30 28.64 -2.30
CA SER A 94 16.04 29.72 -1.33
C SER A 94 17.31 30.19 -0.60
N SER A 95 18.36 29.37 -0.58
CA SER A 95 19.64 29.69 0.05
C SER A 95 20.53 30.62 -0.77
N VAL A 96 20.11 30.99 -1.99
CA VAL A 96 20.82 32.01 -2.77
C VAL A 96 20.84 33.28 -1.93
N PRO A 97 22.01 33.69 -1.40
CA PRO A 97 22.10 34.90 -0.60
C PRO A 97 21.56 36.01 -1.48
N THR A 98 20.59 36.76 -0.97
CA THR A 98 20.15 38.04 -1.55
C THR A 98 21.40 38.89 -1.66
N ALA A 99 22.11 38.74 -2.78
CA ALA A 99 23.38 39.40 -3.05
C ALA A 99 23.04 40.87 -2.98
N ALA A 100 23.52 41.51 -1.90
CA ALA A 100 23.20 42.86 -1.45
C ALA A 100 22.54 43.66 -2.57
N ALA A 101 21.21 43.60 -2.63
CA ALA A 101 20.48 44.35 -3.65
C ALA A 101 20.95 45.80 -3.46
N PRO A 102 21.51 46.45 -4.49
CA PRO A 102 21.96 47.82 -4.36
C PRO A 102 20.78 48.62 -3.83
N ALA A 103 20.99 49.27 -2.68
CA ALA A 103 19.95 49.95 -1.92
C ALA A 103 18.98 50.65 -2.88
N PRO A 104 17.67 50.33 -2.85
CA PRO A 104 16.72 50.99 -3.71
C PRO A 104 16.79 52.48 -3.39
N LYS A 105 17.32 53.27 -4.33
CA LYS A 105 17.30 54.73 -4.23
C LYS A 105 15.83 55.11 -4.16
N ALA A 106 15.45 55.67 -3.03
CA ALA A 106 14.13 56.20 -2.67
C ALA A 106 13.28 56.58 -3.89
N ALA A 107 12.33 55.71 -4.26
CA ALA A 107 11.22 56.07 -5.13
C ALA A 107 9.97 56.09 -4.26
N SER A 108 9.61 57.30 -3.87
CA SER A 108 8.40 57.67 -3.14
C SER A 108 7.13 57.33 -3.92
N SER A 109 6.03 57.10 -3.18
CA SER A 109 4.65 56.99 -3.66
C SER A 109 4.35 55.66 -4.38
N TRP A 110 3.39 54.84 -3.96
CA TRP A 110 1.99 55.19 -3.76
C TRP A 110 1.34 54.40 -2.62
N LEU A 111 0.63 55.16 -1.78
CA LEU A 111 -0.43 54.70 -0.88
C LEU A 111 -1.55 54.01 -1.69
N PHE A 112 -1.91 52.78 -1.33
CA PHE A 112 -3.29 52.32 -1.45
C PHE A 112 -3.73 51.77 -0.10
N GLY A 113 -4.69 52.46 0.48
CA GLY A 113 -5.32 52.13 1.75
C GLY A 113 -6.24 50.92 1.61
N LEU A 114 -6.08 49.98 2.54
CA LEU A 114 -7.12 49.06 2.94
C LEU A 114 -7.27 49.18 4.46
N THR A 115 -8.24 49.99 4.87
CA THR A 115 -8.70 50.07 6.25
C THR A 115 -9.61 48.87 6.52
N SER A 116 -9.06 47.79 7.07
CA SER A 116 -9.88 46.71 7.63
C SER A 116 -10.09 46.96 9.12
N LYS A 117 -11.38 47.04 9.51
CA LYS A 117 -11.86 47.36 10.85
C LYS A 117 -11.33 46.36 11.88
N SER A 118 -10.59 46.91 12.84
CA SER A 118 -10.16 46.28 14.09
C SER A 118 -11.38 45.93 14.95
N GLN A 119 -11.48 44.67 15.37
CA GLN A 119 -12.31 44.23 16.48
C GLN A 119 -11.37 43.91 17.64
N ALA A 120 -11.39 44.79 18.64
CA ALA A 120 -10.56 44.72 19.83
C ALA A 120 -10.88 43.46 20.63
N ASN A 121 -9.88 42.60 20.81
CA ASN A 121 -9.84 41.64 21.89
C ASN A 121 -8.48 41.82 22.58
N ASP A 122 -8.46 42.71 23.57
CA ASP A 122 -7.30 43.03 24.40
C ASP A 122 -7.06 41.89 25.39
N GLN A 123 -6.36 40.83 24.96
CA GLN A 123 -5.76 39.86 25.88
C GLN A 123 -4.60 39.09 25.24
N GLU A 124 -3.50 39.76 24.87
CA GLU A 124 -2.24 39.03 24.63
C GLU A 124 -1.03 39.90 24.93
N SER A 125 -0.65 39.89 26.21
CA SER A 125 0.53 40.53 26.76
C SER A 125 1.75 39.62 26.57
N ASP A 126 2.76 40.14 25.89
CA ASP A 126 4.19 39.77 25.99
C ASP A 126 4.55 38.29 25.93
N ARG A 127 4.56 37.73 24.72
CA ARG A 127 5.70 36.92 24.27
C ARG A 127 6.04 37.29 22.83
N PRO A 128 7.04 38.16 22.58
CA PRO A 128 7.79 38.11 21.33
C PRO A 128 8.60 36.80 21.35
N THR A 129 7.92 35.67 21.17
CA THR A 129 8.59 34.42 20.87
C THR A 129 9.30 34.65 19.56
N ASP A 130 10.61 34.70 19.66
CA ASP A 130 11.53 35.09 18.62
C ASP A 130 11.24 34.24 17.38
N VAL A 131 10.69 34.89 16.36
CA VAL A 131 10.37 34.24 15.08
C VAL A 131 11.63 33.54 14.55
N ALA A 132 12.81 34.08 14.83
CA ALA A 132 14.08 33.44 14.52
C ALA A 132 14.27 32.11 15.27
N GLU A 133 13.90 32.01 16.55
CA GLU A 133 13.99 30.78 17.34
C GLU A 133 12.99 29.72 16.86
N GLN A 134 11.77 30.11 16.44
CA GLN A 134 10.83 29.19 15.78
C GLN A 134 11.35 28.69 14.43
N PHE A 135 11.95 29.57 13.62
CA PHE A 135 12.61 29.16 12.37
C PHE A 135 13.81 28.25 12.62
N GLN A 136 14.59 28.50 13.68
CA GLN A 136 15.74 27.67 14.04
C GLN A 136 15.33 26.30 14.55
N ALA A 137 14.25 26.21 15.35
CA ALA A 137 13.66 24.96 15.79
C ALA A 137 13.11 24.15 14.60
N ALA A 138 12.34 24.80 13.71
CA ALA A 138 11.83 24.17 12.49
C ALA A 138 12.95 23.71 11.55
N ALA A 139 14.02 24.49 11.41
CA ALA A 139 15.19 24.11 10.61
C ALA A 139 15.94 22.90 11.21
N LYS A 140 16.02 22.82 12.55
CA LYS A 140 16.66 21.69 13.25
C LYS A 140 15.84 20.41 13.11
N ASP A 141 14.51 20.50 13.14
CA ASP A 141 13.60 19.38 12.85
C ASP A 141 13.69 18.94 11.37
N LEU A 142 13.88 19.90 10.45
CA LEU A 142 14.14 19.60 9.04
C LEU A 142 15.48 18.89 8.79
N ALA A 143 16.51 19.23 9.58
CA ALA A 143 17.84 18.61 9.50
C ALA A 143 17.86 17.19 10.08
N GLY A 144 17.22 16.98 11.25
CA GLY A 144 17.06 15.64 11.82
C GLY A 144 16.33 14.71 10.85
N SER A 145 15.26 15.20 10.23
CA SER A 145 14.51 14.44 9.24
C SER A 145 15.27 14.16 7.94
N ALA A 146 16.38 14.85 7.63
CA ALA A 146 17.17 14.57 6.41
C ALA A 146 17.94 13.24 6.51
N SER A 147 18.57 12.97 7.65
CA SER A 147 19.26 11.70 7.92
C SER A 147 18.27 10.53 7.97
N ASP A 148 17.12 10.76 8.61
CA ASP A 148 16.06 9.75 8.69
C ASP A 148 15.48 9.45 7.30
N ARG A 149 15.23 10.48 6.48
CA ARG A 149 14.83 10.33 5.06
C ARG A 149 15.83 9.51 4.26
N GLN A 150 17.14 9.72 4.44
CA GLN A 150 18.17 8.95 3.74
C GLN A 150 18.18 7.48 4.18
N THR A 151 18.10 7.22 5.48
CA THR A 151 18.04 5.86 6.04
C THR A 151 16.79 5.13 5.56
N LEU A 152 15.66 5.82 5.56
CA LEU A 152 14.40 5.36 5.02
C LEU A 152 14.53 5.02 3.52
N LYS A 153 15.07 5.95 2.73
CA LYS A 153 15.28 5.77 1.29
C LYS A 153 16.11 4.50 1.03
N ALA A 154 17.22 4.33 1.72
CA ALA A 154 18.10 3.17 1.58
C ALA A 154 17.39 1.86 1.98
N THR A 155 16.60 1.88 3.05
CA THR A 155 15.88 0.70 3.56
C THR A 155 14.83 0.22 2.56
N ILE A 156 13.99 1.12 2.03
CA ILE A 156 12.99 0.75 1.02
C ILE A 156 13.65 0.31 -0.28
N GLN A 157 14.70 1.01 -0.74
CA GLN A 157 15.43 0.61 -1.95
C GLN A 157 16.02 -0.79 -1.83
N ARG A 158 16.60 -1.14 -0.67
CA ARG A 158 17.10 -2.49 -0.40
C ARG A 158 15.95 -3.50 -0.43
N ALA A 159 14.86 -3.24 0.29
CA ALA A 159 13.70 -4.14 0.29
C ALA A 159 13.13 -4.38 -1.12
N LEU A 160 13.06 -3.34 -1.95
CA LEU A 160 12.61 -3.45 -3.35
C LEU A 160 13.61 -4.19 -4.27
N ALA A 161 14.91 -4.14 -3.96
CA ALA A 161 15.90 -4.93 -4.66
C ALA A 161 15.79 -6.40 -4.27
N ASP A 162 15.73 -6.67 -2.97
CA ASP A 162 15.62 -8.01 -2.39
C ASP A 162 14.31 -8.68 -2.82
N SER A 163 13.21 -7.93 -2.93
CA SER A 163 11.91 -8.49 -3.31
C SER A 163 11.86 -9.12 -4.70
N LYS A 164 12.84 -8.80 -5.57
CA LYS A 164 12.97 -9.44 -6.89
C LYS A 164 13.52 -10.86 -6.81
N GLN A 165 14.30 -11.16 -5.76
CA GLN A 165 14.93 -12.46 -5.54
C GLN A 165 14.16 -13.26 -4.48
N ASP A 166 13.86 -12.61 -3.35
CA ASP A 166 13.10 -13.17 -2.24
C ASP A 166 12.00 -12.18 -1.79
N PRO A 167 10.80 -12.25 -2.37
CA PRO A 167 9.69 -11.36 -2.03
C PRO A 167 9.18 -11.56 -0.60
N ILE A 168 9.53 -12.66 0.08
CA ILE A 168 9.08 -12.97 1.44
C ILE A 168 10.09 -12.39 2.44
N GLY A 169 11.38 -12.67 2.25
CA GLY A 169 12.46 -12.16 3.10
C GLY A 169 12.50 -10.63 3.12
N ALA A 170 12.20 -9.99 1.98
CA ALA A 170 12.12 -8.54 1.84
C ALA A 170 11.04 -7.87 2.72
N ILE A 171 10.06 -8.61 3.25
CA ILE A 171 8.96 -8.07 4.05
C ILE A 171 9.41 -7.76 5.49
N ALA A 172 10.35 -8.53 6.03
CA ALA A 172 10.84 -8.35 7.40
C ALA A 172 11.39 -6.94 7.66
N PRO A 173 12.35 -6.41 6.87
CA PRO A 173 12.83 -5.04 7.06
C PRO A 173 11.73 -4.00 6.85
N LEU A 174 10.79 -4.25 5.92
CA LEU A 174 9.65 -3.36 5.69
C LEU A 174 8.73 -3.27 6.92
N LYS A 175 8.42 -4.39 7.56
CA LYS A 175 7.61 -4.43 8.80
C LYS A 175 8.29 -3.71 9.95
N GLN A 176 9.58 -3.97 10.15
CA GLN A 176 10.36 -3.31 11.20
C GLN A 176 10.37 -1.80 10.99
N PHE A 177 10.54 -1.36 9.74
CA PHE A 177 10.46 0.04 9.38
C PHE A 177 9.09 0.64 9.70
N MET A 178 7.99 0.02 9.24
CA MET A 178 6.64 0.51 9.48
C MET A 178 6.29 0.61 10.98
N GLN A 179 6.83 -0.27 11.82
CA GLN A 179 6.63 -0.23 13.26
C GLN A 179 7.39 0.92 13.91
N ARG A 180 8.61 1.20 13.47
CA ARG A 180 9.44 2.29 14.00
C ARG A 180 8.90 3.66 13.61
N GLU A 181 8.41 3.77 12.38
CA GLU A 181 8.19 5.06 11.71
C GLU A 181 6.71 5.42 11.62
N ALA A 182 5.82 4.59 12.17
CA ALA A 182 4.44 5.00 12.43
C ALA A 182 4.34 6.26 13.32
N ALA A 183 5.40 6.59 14.06
CA ALA A 183 5.49 7.78 14.89
C ALA A 183 6.05 9.02 14.16
N VAL A 184 6.77 8.83 13.05
CA VAL A 184 7.44 9.92 12.33
C VAL A 184 6.78 9.98 10.95
N GLU A 185 5.95 11.00 10.70
CA GLU A 185 5.16 11.16 9.47
C GLU A 185 6.02 11.45 8.21
N LEU A 186 7.11 10.69 8.00
CA LEU A 186 8.05 10.83 6.89
C LEU A 186 7.51 10.23 5.60
N LEU A 187 6.59 9.28 5.69
CA LEU A 187 5.94 8.66 4.54
C LEU A 187 4.63 9.34 4.22
N ASN A 188 4.37 9.56 2.93
CA ASN A 188 3.03 9.88 2.50
C ASN A 188 2.08 8.70 2.78
N HIS A 189 0.80 9.04 2.99
CA HIS A 189 -0.23 8.05 3.32
C HIS A 189 -0.36 6.96 2.24
N SER A 190 -0.16 7.30 0.95
CA SER A 190 -0.26 6.33 -0.14
C SER A 190 0.86 5.28 -0.11
N THR A 191 2.11 5.68 0.17
CA THR A 191 3.25 4.75 0.32
C THR A 191 3.03 3.84 1.53
N GLN A 192 2.63 4.41 2.67
CA GLN A 192 2.33 3.62 3.87
C GLN A 192 1.22 2.58 3.59
N LYS A 193 0.13 2.99 2.92
CA LYS A 193 -0.96 2.09 2.51
C LYS A 193 -0.46 0.98 1.58
N SER A 194 0.39 1.29 0.61
CA SER A 194 1.00 0.29 -0.28
C SER A 194 1.89 -0.71 0.47
N MET A 195 2.66 -0.26 1.47
CA MET A 195 3.45 -1.15 2.32
C MET A 195 2.57 -2.09 3.16
N HIS A 196 1.48 -1.57 3.76
CA HIS A 196 0.47 -2.42 4.41
C HIS A 196 -0.13 -3.43 3.42
N GLY A 197 -0.31 -3.03 2.16
CA GLY A 197 -0.73 -3.90 1.06
C GLY A 197 0.18 -5.11 0.88
N VAL A 198 1.51 -4.94 0.93
CA VAL A 198 2.49 -6.04 0.87
C VAL A 198 2.32 -7.00 2.05
N VAL A 199 2.21 -6.46 3.27
CA VAL A 199 2.02 -7.28 4.48
C VAL A 199 0.72 -8.08 4.41
N LYS A 200 -0.37 -7.47 3.93
CA LYS A 200 -1.66 -8.14 3.72
C LYS A 200 -1.57 -9.21 2.63
N ALA A 201 -0.88 -8.92 1.52
CA ALA A 201 -0.72 -9.85 0.42
C ALA A 201 0.08 -11.10 0.84
N GLU A 202 1.10 -10.95 1.69
CA GLU A 202 1.84 -12.09 2.24
C GLU A 202 0.99 -12.95 3.16
N ARG A 203 0.20 -12.35 4.05
CA ARG A 203 -0.75 -13.11 4.88
C ARG A 203 -1.72 -13.92 4.01
N LEU A 204 -2.26 -13.30 2.96
CA LEU A 204 -3.14 -13.98 2.01
C LEU A 204 -2.41 -15.11 1.25
N ARG A 205 -1.14 -14.90 0.87
CA ARG A 205 -0.31 -15.93 0.25
C ARG A 205 -0.17 -17.14 1.17
N GLN A 206 0.15 -16.95 2.45
CA GLN A 206 0.25 -18.04 3.43
C GLN A 206 -1.06 -18.83 3.55
N LEU A 207 -2.20 -18.14 3.59
CA LEU A 207 -3.52 -18.78 3.62
C LEU A 207 -3.79 -19.59 2.34
N ASN A 208 -3.47 -19.05 1.16
CA ASN A 208 -3.59 -19.76 -0.11
C ASN A 208 -2.69 -21.00 -0.18
N TYR A 209 -1.47 -20.94 0.37
CA TYR A 209 -0.57 -22.10 0.44
C TYR A 209 -1.15 -23.19 1.34
N ARG A 210 -1.72 -22.83 2.50
CA ARG A 210 -2.39 -23.77 3.39
C ARG A 210 -3.61 -24.42 2.73
N LEU A 211 -4.46 -23.62 2.08
CA LEU A 211 -5.61 -24.13 1.34
C LEU A 211 -5.18 -25.10 0.24
N ALA A 212 -4.12 -24.77 -0.50
CA ALA A 212 -3.58 -25.65 -1.53
C ALA A 212 -3.03 -26.97 -0.96
N GLN A 213 -2.39 -26.95 0.22
CA GLN A 213 -1.95 -28.18 0.90
C GLN A 213 -3.13 -29.07 1.32
N LEU A 214 -4.22 -28.49 1.83
CA LEU A 214 -5.41 -29.26 2.18
C LEU A 214 -6.06 -29.89 0.94
N LEU A 215 -6.12 -29.16 -0.17
CA LEU A 215 -6.63 -29.67 -1.45
C LEU A 215 -5.77 -30.82 -1.99
N GLU A 216 -4.46 -30.75 -1.86
CA GLU A 216 -3.56 -31.85 -2.25
C GLU A 216 -3.69 -33.06 -1.32
N ALA A 217 -3.78 -32.85 -0.01
CA ALA A 217 -3.98 -33.93 0.96
C ALA A 217 -5.31 -34.66 0.72
N ALA A 218 -6.39 -33.92 0.43
CA ALA A 218 -7.68 -34.47 0.06
C ALA A 218 -7.64 -35.26 -1.27
N ALA A 219 -6.76 -34.87 -2.20
CA ALA A 219 -6.57 -35.58 -3.47
C ALA A 219 -5.85 -36.93 -3.28
N GLU A 220 -4.94 -37.02 -2.32
CA GLU A 220 -4.14 -38.23 -2.06
C GLU A 220 -4.87 -39.21 -1.13
N SER A 221 -5.61 -38.66 -0.17
CA SER A 221 -6.28 -39.44 0.85
C SER A 221 -7.78 -39.32 0.67
N SER A 222 -8.39 -40.34 0.06
CA SER A 222 -9.86 -40.41 -0.07
C SER A 222 -10.60 -40.43 1.28
N SER A 223 -9.89 -40.50 2.41
CA SER A 223 -10.40 -40.44 3.78
C SER A 223 -9.68 -39.42 4.66
N ALA A 224 -8.92 -38.48 4.10
CA ALA A 224 -8.37 -37.39 4.93
C ALA A 224 -9.55 -36.61 5.47
N GLY A 225 -9.79 -36.72 6.77
CA GLY A 225 -10.83 -35.99 7.50
C GLY A 225 -10.49 -34.51 7.55
N VAL A 226 -10.51 -33.85 6.40
CA VAL A 226 -10.45 -32.40 6.32
C VAL A 226 -11.75 -31.90 6.94
N GLU A 227 -11.63 -31.27 8.10
CA GLU A 227 -12.77 -30.69 8.79
C GLU A 227 -13.43 -29.65 7.87
N PRO A 228 -14.70 -29.82 7.48
CA PRO A 228 -15.37 -28.94 6.51
C PRO A 228 -15.41 -27.49 7.00
N LYS A 229 -15.40 -27.27 8.32
CA LYS A 229 -15.32 -25.95 8.95
C LYS A 229 -13.99 -25.25 8.67
N GLU A 230 -12.87 -25.97 8.66
CA GLU A 230 -11.55 -25.39 8.36
C GLU A 230 -11.46 -24.98 6.89
N LEU A 231 -12.03 -25.80 6.00
CA LEU A 231 -12.08 -25.49 4.57
C LEU A 231 -12.90 -24.22 4.28
N GLU A 232 -14.11 -24.10 4.85
CA GLU A 232 -14.93 -22.89 4.69
C GLU A 232 -14.23 -21.65 5.25
N LEU A 233 -13.62 -21.74 6.44
CA LEU A 233 -12.87 -20.62 7.02
C LEU A 233 -11.72 -20.17 6.12
N LEU A 234 -11.01 -21.11 5.49
CA LEU A 234 -9.93 -20.78 4.55
C LEU A 234 -10.45 -20.19 3.24
N LEU A 235 -11.58 -20.67 2.71
CA LEU A 235 -12.22 -20.10 1.53
C LEU A 235 -12.66 -18.65 1.78
N THR A 236 -13.25 -18.39 2.95
CA THR A 236 -13.58 -17.04 3.42
C THR A 236 -12.35 -16.15 3.55
N ALA A 237 -11.32 -16.62 4.26
CA ALA A 237 -10.11 -15.84 4.49
C ALA A 237 -9.32 -15.55 3.19
N CYS A 238 -9.41 -16.42 2.18
CA CYS A 238 -8.79 -16.22 0.87
C CYS A 238 -9.60 -15.30 -0.06
N HIS A 239 -10.77 -14.81 0.39
CA HIS A 239 -11.76 -14.12 -0.44
C HIS A 239 -12.11 -14.92 -1.70
N LEU A 240 -12.29 -16.23 -1.53
CA LEU A 240 -12.69 -17.15 -2.59
C LEU A 240 -14.16 -17.54 -2.44
N GLU A 241 -14.96 -16.85 -1.61
CA GLU A 241 -16.33 -17.23 -1.25
C GLU A 241 -17.28 -17.35 -2.44
N GLU A 242 -17.13 -16.46 -3.41
CA GLU A 242 -18.02 -16.35 -4.56
C GLU A 242 -17.23 -16.54 -5.86
N GLY A 243 -17.28 -17.76 -6.40
CA GLY A 243 -16.71 -18.02 -7.71
C GLY A 243 -16.61 -19.49 -8.09
N PRO A 244 -16.28 -19.79 -9.37
CA PRO A 244 -16.13 -21.15 -9.86
C PRO A 244 -15.00 -21.91 -9.14
N LEU A 245 -14.04 -21.21 -8.54
CA LEU A 245 -12.98 -21.80 -7.71
C LEU A 245 -13.49 -22.26 -6.34
N ALA A 246 -14.36 -21.47 -5.69
CA ALA A 246 -15.01 -21.84 -4.42
C ALA A 246 -15.79 -23.14 -4.59
N ASN A 247 -16.65 -23.17 -5.62
CA ASN A 247 -17.53 -24.28 -5.90
C ASN A 247 -16.75 -25.55 -6.25
N LYS A 248 -15.58 -25.41 -6.88
CA LYS A 248 -14.67 -26.53 -7.16
C LYS A 248 -13.89 -27.00 -5.93
N ALA A 249 -13.64 -26.12 -4.97
CA ALA A 249 -12.94 -26.47 -3.73
C ALA A 249 -13.86 -27.17 -2.72
N ARG A 250 -15.15 -26.83 -2.72
CA ARG A 250 -16.18 -27.43 -1.85
C ARG A 250 -16.63 -28.83 -2.28
N ARG A 251 -16.53 -29.12 -3.59
CA ARG A 251 -16.85 -30.43 -4.18
C ARG A 251 -15.66 -31.38 -4.02
#